data_AF-A0AAU4E5C0-F1
#
_entry.id   AF-A0AAU4E5C0-F1
#
_cell.length_a   1.000
_cell.length_b   1.000
_cell.length_c   1.000
_cell.angle_alpha   90.00
_cell.angle_beta   90.00
_cell.angle_gamma   90.00
#
_symmetry.space_group_name_H-M   'P 1'
#
loop_
_entity.id
_entity.type
_entity.pdbx_description
1 polymer ?
#
loop_
_entity_poly.entity_id
_entity_poly.type
_entity_poly.pdbx_seq_one_letter_code
_entity_poly.pdbx_strand_id
1 'polypeptide(L)'
;MNHLLDQLYKTKLQLAGLVTAVIGVALLFLARHVEGVPTLSWLAGWPTKELGSTFLGLGVFGLIFEYYAHKEAEARATENFRNALRQEAPALVDAVLDSFAASPGQLKNIASDETLDRIAANTIGLRVDDTELAAEAYADLREQVIRSPQRWRDVDISVSLSSWKAGPTQGRGSMFVATVR
;
A
#
# COMPACT_ATOMS: atom_id res chain seq x y z
N MET A 1 -16.97 -11.29 6.93
CA MET A 1 -18.41 -11.54 7.11
C MET A 1 -19.06 -10.59 8.12
N ASN A 2 -18.36 -10.21 9.20
CA ASN A 2 -18.91 -9.33 10.25
C ASN A 2 -19.17 -7.88 9.80
N HIS A 3 -18.36 -7.36 8.87
CA HIS A 3 -18.51 -5.97 8.40
C HIS A 3 -19.84 -5.70 7.66
N LEU A 4 -20.37 -6.71 6.95
CA LEU A 4 -21.68 -6.59 6.27
C LEU A 4 -22.84 -6.61 7.27
N LEU A 5 -22.72 -7.38 8.36
CA LEU A 5 -23.73 -7.42 9.40
C LEU A 5 -23.77 -6.10 10.17
N ASP A 6 -22.61 -5.50 10.47
CA ASP A 6 -22.52 -4.20 11.14
C ASP A 6 -23.13 -3.06 10.31
N GLN A 7 -22.89 -3.04 9.00
CA GLN A 7 -23.52 -2.09 8.10
C GLN A 7 -25.04 -2.24 8.09
N LEU A 8 -25.54 -3.48 8.12
CA LEU A 8 -26.97 -3.78 8.12
C LEU A 8 -27.64 -3.36 9.44
N TYR A 9 -26.97 -3.58 10.58
CA TYR A 9 -27.43 -3.10 11.88
C TYR A 9 -27.47 -1.57 11.94
N LYS A 10 -26.46 -0.90 11.39
CA LYS A 10 -26.38 0.56 11.33
C LYS A 10 -27.51 1.15 10.48
N THR A 11 -27.74 0.62 9.28
CA THR A 11 -28.85 1.08 8.43
C THR A 11 -30.20 0.84 9.11
N LYS A 12 -30.36 -0.29 9.79
CA LYS A 12 -31.59 -0.61 10.53
C LYS A 12 -31.84 0.35 11.70
N LEU A 13 -30.80 0.77 12.41
CA LEU A 13 -30.90 1.69 13.54
C LEU A 13 -31.25 3.11 13.08
N GLN A 14 -30.57 3.60 12.04
CA GLN A 14 -30.90 4.88 11.40
C GLN A 14 -32.34 4.91 10.87
N LEU A 15 -32.78 3.81 10.25
CA LEU A 15 -34.14 3.69 9.72
C LEU A 15 -35.16 3.62 10.86
N ALA A 16 -34.85 2.95 11.98
CA ALA A 16 -35.69 2.95 13.17
C ALA A 16 -35.80 4.35 13.81
N GLY A 17 -34.69 5.10 13.90
CA GLY A 17 -34.67 6.48 14.37
C GLY A 17 -35.50 7.41 13.48
N LEU A 18 -35.33 7.29 12.15
CA LEU A 18 -36.10 8.04 11.17
C LEU A 18 -37.60 7.74 11.25
N VAL A 19 -37.98 6.46 11.30
CA VAL A 19 -39.37 6.02 11.43
C VAL A 19 -39.99 6.56 12.72
N THR A 20 -39.25 6.52 13.83
CA THR A 20 -39.72 7.06 15.11
C THR A 20 -39.96 8.56 15.05
N ALA A 21 -39.06 9.32 14.42
CA ALA A 21 -39.22 10.76 14.23
C ALA A 21 -40.43 11.10 13.33
N VAL A 22 -40.63 10.35 12.24
CA VAL A 22 -41.78 10.51 11.33
C VAL A 22 -43.09 10.23 12.05
N ILE A 23 -43.15 9.18 12.88
CA ILE A 23 -44.34 8.86 13.71
C ILE A 23 -44.63 10.01 14.69
N GLY A 24 -43.61 10.58 15.34
CA GLY A 24 -43.76 11.73 16.23
C GLY A 24 -44.35 12.96 15.53
N VAL A 25 -43.87 13.28 14.32
CA VAL A 25 -44.41 14.39 13.51
C VAL A 25 -45.85 14.13 13.09
N ALA A 26 -46.17 12.90 12.66
CA ALA A 26 -47.52 12.52 12.27
C ALA A 26 -48.52 12.63 13.43
N LEU A 27 -48.12 12.22 14.65
CA LEU A 27 -48.93 12.36 15.86
C LEU A 27 -49.19 13.83 16.21
N LEU A 28 -48.18 14.71 16.11
CA LEU A 28 -48.36 16.14 16.36
C LEU A 28 -49.30 16.79 15.34
N PHE A 29 -49.21 16.38 14.08
CA PHE A 29 -50.09 16.88 13.02
C PHE A 29 -51.54 16.42 13.24
N LEU A 30 -51.73 15.17 13.63
CA LEU A 30 -53.04 14.61 13.96
C LEU A 30 -53.66 15.28 15.18
N ALA A 31 -52.88 15.49 16.25
CA ALA A 31 -53.33 16.19 17.45
C ALA A 31 -53.79 17.63 17.14
N ARG A 32 -53.05 18.35 16.29
CA ARG A 32 -53.41 19.70 15.84
C ARG A 32 -54.67 19.71 14.98
N HIS A 33 -54.89 18.68 14.17
CA HIS A 33 -56.07 18.57 13.32
C HIS A 33 -57.33 18.25 14.13
N VAL A 34 -57.22 17.40 15.16
CA VAL A 34 -58.33 17.03 16.06
C VAL A 34 -58.82 18.22 16.90
N GLU A 35 -57.92 19.14 17.30
CA GLU A 35 -58.31 20.37 18.00
C GLU A 35 -59.15 21.34 17.16
N GLY A 36 -59.13 21.22 15.83
CA GLY A 36 -59.94 22.03 14.93
C GLY A 36 -61.38 21.54 14.74
N VAL A 37 -61.74 20.35 15.26
CA VAL A 37 -63.04 19.71 15.02
C VAL A 37 -63.85 19.65 16.32
N PRO A 38 -64.92 20.46 16.49
CA PRO A 38 -65.64 20.59 17.76
C PRO A 38 -66.28 19.28 18.27
N THR A 39 -66.58 18.34 17.37
CA THR A 39 -67.23 17.06 17.65
C THR A 39 -66.29 15.99 18.25
N LEU A 40 -64.98 16.20 18.19
CA LEU A 40 -63.94 15.27 18.67
C LEU A 40 -63.16 15.79 19.88
N SER A 41 -63.67 16.83 20.55
CA SER A 41 -63.07 17.44 21.75
C SER A 41 -62.87 16.47 22.93
N TRP A 42 -63.63 15.37 22.99
CA TRP A 42 -63.41 14.30 23.97
C TRP A 42 -62.11 13.49 23.75
N LEU A 43 -61.54 13.50 22.53
CA LEU A 43 -60.22 12.92 22.24
C LEU A 43 -59.07 13.88 22.60
N ALA A 44 -59.34 15.18 22.77
CA ALA A 44 -58.33 16.17 23.17
C ALA A 44 -57.88 16.01 24.63
N GLY A 45 -58.58 15.19 25.44
CA GLY A 45 -58.14 14.79 26.77
C GLY A 45 -57.10 13.66 26.77
N TRP A 46 -56.81 13.04 25.61
CA TRP A 46 -55.75 12.04 25.49
C TRP A 46 -54.38 12.75 25.35
N PRO A 47 -53.32 12.33 26.06
CA PRO A 47 -52.00 12.99 26.07
C PRO A 47 -51.21 12.81 24.75
N THR A 48 -51.88 12.83 23.61
CA THR A 48 -51.30 12.68 22.26
C THR A 48 -50.26 13.76 21.95
N LYS A 49 -50.41 14.98 22.49
CA LYS A 49 -49.42 16.06 22.37
C LYS A 49 -48.13 15.79 23.16
N GLU A 50 -48.24 15.34 24.41
CA GLU A 50 -47.09 15.03 25.26
C GLU A 50 -46.36 13.77 24.79
N LEU A 51 -47.11 12.78 24.31
CA LEU A 51 -46.54 11.58 23.68
C LEU A 51 -45.83 11.94 22.37
N GLY A 52 -46.44 12.78 21.52
CA GLY A 52 -45.82 13.22 20.26
C GLY A 52 -44.51 13.99 20.45
N SER A 53 -44.44 14.91 21.42
CA SER A 53 -43.21 15.63 21.74
C SER A 53 -42.14 14.75 22.39
N THR A 54 -42.54 13.77 23.21
CA THR A 54 -41.61 12.81 23.83
C THR A 54 -41.01 11.85 22.79
N PHE A 55 -41.82 11.32 21.88
CA PHE A 55 -41.33 10.47 20.78
C PHE A 55 -40.46 11.25 19.79
N LEU A 56 -40.81 12.50 19.48
CA LEU A 56 -39.98 13.38 18.67
C LEU A 56 -38.64 13.67 19.37
N GLY A 57 -38.66 13.97 20.68
CA GLY A 57 -37.48 14.15 21.49
C GLY A 57 -36.58 12.91 21.49
N LEU A 58 -37.14 11.73 21.79
CA LEU A 58 -36.39 10.47 21.77
C LEU A 58 -35.80 10.15 20.39
N GLY A 59 -36.54 10.41 19.30
CA GLY A 59 -36.05 10.22 17.93
C GLY A 59 -34.87 11.14 17.59
N VAL A 60 -34.95 12.42 17.92
CA VAL A 60 -33.88 13.40 17.66
C VAL A 60 -32.66 13.14 18.55
N PHE A 61 -32.88 12.84 19.84
CA PHE A 61 -31.80 12.45 20.76
C PHE A 61 -31.10 11.16 20.31
N GLY A 62 -31.85 10.17 19.83
CA GLY A 62 -31.30 8.94 19.25
C GLY A 62 -30.41 9.23 18.04
N LEU A 63 -30.83 10.12 17.15
CA LEU A 63 -30.08 10.49 15.94
C LEU A 63 -28.76 11.22 16.28
N ILE A 64 -28.79 12.16 17.23
CA ILE A 64 -27.61 12.92 17.68
C ILE A 64 -26.64 11.99 18.42
N PHE A 65 -27.15 11.12 19.28
CA PHE A 65 -26.34 10.14 20.01
C PHE A 65 -25.67 9.15 19.04
N GLU A 66 -26.42 8.63 18.06
CA GLU A 66 -25.89 7.74 17.04
C GLU A 66 -24.80 8.42 16.20
N TYR A 67 -25.00 9.68 15.80
CA TYR A 67 -23.99 10.47 15.10
C TYR A 67 -22.70 10.65 15.92
N TYR A 68 -22.83 10.98 17.21
CA TYR A 68 -21.67 11.20 18.08
C TYR A 68 -20.94 9.89 18.41
N ALA A 69 -21.68 8.82 18.72
CA ALA A 69 -21.14 7.49 18.95
C ALA A 69 -20.42 6.95 17.69
N HIS A 70 -20.91 7.26 16.50
CA HIS A 70 -20.24 6.86 15.25
C HIS A 70 -18.91 7.56 15.06
N LYS A 71 -18.85 8.86 15.36
CA LYS A 71 -17.63 9.66 15.28
C LYS A 71 -16.55 9.17 16.25
N GLU A 72 -16.93 8.77 17.47
CA GLU A 72 -15.99 8.19 18.43
C GLU A 72 -15.51 6.79 18.01
N ALA A 73 -16.39 5.97 17.43
CA ALA A 73 -16.04 4.64 16.94
C ALA A 73 -15.05 4.68 15.76
N GLU A 74 -15.22 5.62 14.83
CA GLU A 74 -14.29 5.82 13.70
C GLU A 74 -12.91 6.31 14.15
N ALA A 75 -12.86 7.21 15.13
CA ALA A 75 -11.61 7.70 15.69
C ALA A 75 -10.80 6.57 16.36
N ARG A 76 -11.46 5.74 17.17
CA ARG A 76 -10.83 4.59 17.84
C ARG A 76 -10.41 3.49 16.85
N ALA A 77 -11.20 3.25 15.80
CA ALA A 77 -10.85 2.29 14.76
C ALA A 77 -9.60 2.73 13.98
N THR A 78 -9.49 4.03 13.68
CA THR A 78 -8.33 4.59 12.98
C THR A 78 -7.06 4.51 13.83
N GLU A 79 -7.15 4.81 15.13
CA GLU A 79 -6.02 4.66 16.06
C GLU A 79 -5.59 3.20 16.21
N ASN A 80 -6.55 2.28 16.38
CA ASN A 80 -6.26 0.85 16.48
C ASN A 80 -5.63 0.30 15.19
N PHE A 81 -6.12 0.72 14.02
CA PHE A 81 -5.54 0.34 12.73
C PHE A 81 -4.12 0.89 12.57
N ARG A 82 -3.87 2.14 12.96
CA ARG A 82 -2.53 2.75 12.93
C ARG A 82 -1.57 2.07 13.89
N ASN A 83 -2.06 1.63 15.05
CA ASN A 83 -1.28 0.86 16.02
C ASN A 83 -0.98 -0.56 15.54
N ALA A 84 -1.96 -1.24 14.93
CA ALA A 84 -1.77 -2.54 14.31
C ALA A 84 -0.76 -2.48 13.15
N LEU A 85 -0.86 -1.46 12.28
CA LEU A 85 0.13 -1.20 11.25
C LEU A 85 1.52 -0.95 11.84
N ARG A 86 1.66 -0.18 12.92
CA ARG A 86 2.97 0.02 13.56
C ARG A 86 3.57 -1.26 14.13
N GLN A 87 2.73 -2.18 14.62
CA GLN A 87 3.18 -3.45 15.18
C GLN A 87 3.54 -4.46 14.09
N GLU A 88 2.76 -4.54 13.01
CA GLU A 88 2.97 -5.56 11.96
C GLU A 88 3.76 -5.06 10.74
N ALA A 89 3.93 -3.75 10.56
CA ALA A 89 4.73 -3.21 9.46
C ALA A 89 6.17 -3.76 9.39
N PRO A 90 6.90 -3.96 10.51
CA PRO A 90 8.23 -4.56 10.45
C PRO A 90 8.21 -5.97 9.85
N ALA A 91 7.28 -6.83 10.29
CA ALA A 91 7.14 -8.20 9.78
C ALA A 91 6.74 -8.23 8.29
N LEU A 92 5.93 -7.26 7.85
CA LEU A 92 5.58 -7.12 6.43
C LEU A 92 6.79 -6.69 5.58
N VAL A 93 7.61 -5.76 6.08
CA VAL A 93 8.84 -5.34 5.39
C VAL A 93 9.82 -6.51 5.27
N ASP A 94 10.01 -7.27 6.35
CA ASP A 94 10.87 -8.46 6.35
C ASP A 94 10.39 -9.53 5.37
N ALA A 95 9.09 -9.84 5.37
CA ALA A 95 8.52 -10.81 4.44
C ALA A 95 8.66 -10.38 2.96
N VAL A 96 8.54 -9.08 2.67
CA VAL A 96 8.74 -8.53 1.33
C VAL A 96 10.21 -8.60 0.92
N LEU A 97 11.14 -8.26 1.83
CA LEU A 97 12.58 -8.38 1.60
C LEU A 97 12.97 -9.84 1.31
N ASP A 98 12.47 -10.79 2.10
CA ASP A 98 12.71 -12.23 1.89
C ASP A 98 12.17 -12.71 0.55
N SER A 99 10.97 -12.26 0.15
CA SER A 99 10.40 -12.57 -1.17
C SER A 99 11.25 -12.02 -2.31
N PHE A 100 11.77 -10.80 -2.17
CA PHE A 100 12.65 -10.19 -3.18
C PHE A 100 14.02 -10.87 -3.25
N ALA A 101 14.58 -11.32 -2.11
CA ALA A 101 15.79 -12.13 -2.07
C ALA A 101 15.59 -13.49 -2.74
N ALA A 102 14.45 -14.16 -2.52
CA ALA A 102 14.16 -15.46 -3.09
C ALA A 102 13.76 -15.42 -4.58
N SER A 103 13.14 -14.32 -5.03
CA SER A 103 12.60 -14.19 -6.39
C SER A 103 13.01 -12.87 -7.07
N PRO A 104 14.25 -12.75 -7.57
CA PRO A 104 14.74 -11.54 -8.22
C PRO A 104 13.93 -11.10 -9.45
N GLY A 105 13.25 -12.04 -10.12
CA GLY A 105 12.39 -11.74 -11.26
C GLY A 105 11.16 -10.88 -10.91
N GLN A 106 10.72 -10.88 -9.65
CA GLN A 106 9.61 -10.04 -9.19
C GLN A 106 10.00 -8.56 -9.10
N LEU A 107 11.27 -8.27 -8.77
CA LEU A 107 11.78 -6.90 -8.70
C LEU A 107 11.69 -6.18 -10.04
N LYS A 108 11.94 -6.89 -11.16
CA LYS A 108 11.86 -6.34 -12.52
C LYS A 108 10.45 -5.90 -12.94
N ASN A 109 9.41 -6.47 -12.32
CA ASN A 109 8.02 -6.12 -12.64
C ASN A 109 7.51 -4.91 -11.84
N ILE A 110 8.21 -4.54 -10.77
CA ILE A 110 7.75 -3.54 -9.79
C ILE A 110 8.64 -2.29 -9.81
N ALA A 111 9.92 -2.45 -10.12
CA ALA A 111 10.91 -1.38 -10.14
C ALA A 111 11.42 -1.13 -11.58
N SER A 112 11.66 0.14 -11.90
CA SER A 112 12.36 0.52 -13.14
C SER A 112 13.83 0.08 -13.07
N ASP A 113 14.47 -0.11 -14.22
CA ASP A 113 15.90 -0.43 -14.30
C ASP A 113 16.74 0.60 -13.51
N GLU A 114 16.41 1.90 -13.57
CA GLU A 114 17.07 2.95 -12.77
C GLU A 114 16.91 2.75 -11.26
N THR A 115 15.76 2.26 -10.82
CA THR A 115 15.52 1.97 -9.40
C THR A 115 16.34 0.77 -8.95
N LEU A 116 16.47 -0.26 -9.80
CA LEU A 116 17.31 -1.42 -9.53
C LEU A 116 18.79 -1.03 -9.48
N ASP A 117 19.23 -0.18 -10.40
CA ASP A 117 20.60 0.36 -10.45
C ASP A 117 20.93 1.11 -9.13
N ARG A 118 20.01 1.95 -8.65
CA ARG A 118 20.14 2.66 -7.37
C ARG A 118 20.16 1.73 -6.17
N ILE A 119 19.30 0.70 -6.14
CA ILE A 119 19.29 -0.30 -5.07
C ILE A 119 20.63 -1.02 -5.03
N ALA A 120 21.15 -1.46 -6.19
CA ALA A 120 22.44 -2.13 -6.27
C ALA A 120 23.58 -1.24 -5.75
N ALA A 121 23.71 0.00 -6.25
CA ALA A 121 24.72 0.95 -5.78
C ALA A 121 24.63 1.20 -4.27
N ASN A 122 23.41 1.42 -3.74
CA ASN A 122 23.21 1.62 -2.30
C ASN A 122 23.59 0.39 -1.48
N THR A 123 23.26 -0.82 -1.95
CA THR A 123 23.63 -2.06 -1.23
C THR A 123 25.14 -2.28 -1.20
N ILE A 124 25.87 -1.93 -2.26
CA ILE A 124 27.34 -1.94 -2.28
C ILE A 124 27.87 -0.90 -1.30
N GLY A 125 27.31 0.32 -1.31
CA GLY A 125 27.69 1.40 -0.39
C GLY A 125 27.51 1.01 1.08
N LEU A 126 26.40 0.36 1.43
CA LEU A 126 26.18 -0.14 2.79
C LEU A 126 27.17 -1.23 3.23
N ARG A 127 27.78 -1.97 2.29
CA ARG A 127 28.78 -3.01 2.59
C ARG A 127 30.20 -2.47 2.70
N VAL A 128 30.51 -1.43 1.93
CA VAL A 128 31.84 -0.81 1.87
C VAL A 128 31.95 0.42 2.80
N ASP A 129 30.82 0.89 3.32
CA ASP A 129 30.68 2.12 4.12
C ASP A 129 31.12 3.39 3.36
N ASP A 130 31.02 3.35 2.03
CA ASP A 130 31.36 4.44 1.12
C ASP A 130 30.38 4.46 -0.06
N THR A 131 29.50 5.46 -0.07
CA THR A 131 28.47 5.62 -1.11
C THR A 131 29.02 6.13 -2.44
N GLU A 132 30.12 6.90 -2.42
CA GLU A 132 30.70 7.51 -3.62
C GLU A 132 31.47 6.44 -4.40
N LEU A 133 32.33 5.69 -3.71
CA LEU A 133 33.04 4.54 -4.26
C LEU A 133 32.08 3.49 -4.82
N ALA A 134 30.97 3.23 -4.11
CA ALA A 134 29.97 2.26 -4.56
C ALA A 134 29.23 2.69 -5.83
N ALA A 135 28.92 3.98 -5.96
CA ALA A 135 28.29 4.52 -7.16
C ALA A 135 29.24 4.41 -8.37
N GLU A 136 30.52 4.73 -8.20
CA GLU A 136 31.54 4.59 -9.25
C GLU A 136 31.75 3.13 -9.66
N ALA A 137 31.93 2.24 -8.68
CA ALA A 137 32.13 0.81 -8.91
C ALA A 137 30.93 0.17 -9.63
N TYR A 138 29.72 0.53 -9.24
CA TYR A 138 28.51 0.04 -9.90
C TYR A 138 28.38 0.61 -11.33
N ALA A 139 28.68 1.90 -11.54
CA ALA A 139 28.62 2.52 -12.86
C ALA A 139 29.60 1.86 -13.84
N ASP A 140 30.84 1.59 -13.41
CA ASP A 140 31.84 0.88 -14.19
C ASP A 140 31.38 -0.56 -14.53
N LEU A 141 30.91 -1.30 -13.53
CA LEU A 141 30.39 -2.67 -13.72
C LEU A 141 29.19 -2.70 -14.66
N ARG A 142 28.28 -1.73 -14.56
CA ARG A 142 27.12 -1.59 -15.45
C ARG A 142 27.54 -1.34 -16.90
N GLU A 143 28.54 -0.48 -17.12
CA GLU A 143 29.05 -0.23 -18.46
C GLU A 143 29.73 -1.47 -19.05
N GLN A 144 30.54 -2.17 -18.26
CA GLN A 144 31.28 -3.35 -18.69
C GLN A 144 30.42 -4.60 -18.90
N VAL A 145 29.44 -4.84 -18.02
CA VAL A 145 28.70 -6.12 -17.96
C VAL A 145 27.31 -6.02 -18.55
N ILE A 146 26.61 -4.90 -18.32
CA ILE A 146 25.20 -4.74 -18.70
C ILE A 146 25.06 -4.08 -20.07
N ARG A 147 25.88 -3.07 -20.36
CA ARG A 147 25.85 -2.35 -21.66
C ARG A 147 26.75 -2.94 -22.73
N SER A 148 27.71 -3.79 -22.37
CA SER A 148 28.56 -4.44 -23.36
C SER A 148 27.80 -5.55 -24.09
N PRO A 149 27.59 -5.46 -25.43
CA PRO A 149 26.81 -6.42 -26.19
C PRO A 149 27.49 -7.80 -26.36
N GLN A 150 28.73 -7.96 -25.88
CA GLN A 150 29.52 -9.18 -26.07
C GLN A 150 29.91 -9.80 -24.74
N ARG A 151 29.28 -10.95 -24.45
CA ARG A 151 29.69 -11.86 -23.39
C ARG A 151 31.15 -12.25 -23.64
N TRP A 152 32.03 -11.86 -22.73
CA TRP A 152 33.39 -12.38 -22.69
C TRP A 152 33.26 -13.89 -22.42
N ARG A 153 33.46 -14.71 -23.46
CA ARG A 153 33.76 -16.12 -23.27
C ARG A 153 35.16 -16.17 -22.67
N ASP A 154 35.42 -17.09 -21.75
CA ASP A 154 36.79 -17.40 -21.36
C ASP A 154 37.55 -17.78 -22.64
N VAL A 155 38.38 -16.87 -23.11
CA VAL A 155 39.28 -17.12 -24.25
C VAL A 155 40.65 -17.34 -23.63
N ASP A 156 41.07 -18.60 -23.59
CA ASP A 156 42.45 -18.94 -23.31
C ASP A 156 43.27 -18.67 -24.59
N ILE A 157 44.08 -17.61 -24.57
CA ILE A 157 44.94 -17.25 -25.70
C ILE A 157 46.31 -17.87 -25.45
N SER A 158 46.66 -18.87 -26.25
CA SER A 158 48.00 -19.45 -26.22
C SER A 158 48.86 -18.89 -27.36
N VAL A 159 50.00 -18.27 -27.01
CA VAL A 159 50.96 -17.76 -27.98
C VAL A 159 52.21 -18.64 -27.95
N SER A 160 52.47 -19.35 -29.04
CA SER A 160 53.72 -20.10 -29.22
C SER A 160 54.64 -19.38 -30.21
N LEU A 161 55.87 -19.12 -29.80
CA LEU A 161 56.92 -18.53 -30.64
C LEU A 161 57.84 -19.63 -31.17
N SER A 162 58.10 -19.62 -32.48
CA SER A 162 59.07 -20.53 -33.11
C SER A 162 60.02 -19.73 -34.01
N SER A 163 61.26 -20.20 -34.17
CA SER A 163 62.24 -19.54 -35.04
C SER A 163 61.78 -19.56 -36.49
N TRP A 164 61.84 -18.42 -37.17
CA TRP A 164 61.51 -18.34 -38.60
C TRP A 164 62.61 -19.01 -39.43
N LYS A 165 62.25 -20.08 -40.15
CA LYS A 165 63.17 -20.91 -40.94
C LYS A 165 63.80 -20.23 -42.17
N ALA A 166 63.29 -19.08 -42.61
CA ALA A 166 63.83 -18.37 -43.78
C ALA A 166 64.81 -17.23 -43.40
N GLY A 167 65.13 -17.08 -42.12
CA GLY A 167 66.04 -16.05 -41.61
C GLY A 167 67.18 -16.63 -40.75
N PRO A 168 68.10 -15.77 -40.29
CA PRO A 168 69.15 -16.16 -39.37
C PRO A 168 68.56 -16.76 -38.09
N THR A 169 69.04 -17.92 -37.66
CA THR A 169 68.53 -18.62 -36.47
C THR A 169 68.94 -17.94 -35.16
N GLN A 170 69.99 -17.11 -35.18
CA GLN A 170 70.46 -16.32 -34.04
C GLN A 170 71.07 -15.00 -34.53
N GLY A 171 71.12 -14.01 -33.64
CA GLY A 171 71.75 -12.72 -33.92
C GLY A 171 70.83 -11.68 -34.57
N ARG A 172 71.43 -10.58 -35.04
CA ARG A 172 70.73 -9.43 -35.59
C ARG A 172 69.99 -9.80 -36.88
N GLY A 173 68.68 -9.61 -36.91
CA GLY A 173 67.82 -10.03 -38.03
C GLY A 173 67.19 -11.40 -37.88
N SER A 174 67.40 -12.09 -36.75
CA SER A 174 66.58 -13.26 -36.39
C SER A 174 65.13 -12.86 -36.17
N MET A 175 64.21 -13.68 -36.66
CA MET A 175 62.78 -13.41 -36.62
C MET A 175 62.03 -14.64 -36.11
N PHE A 176 60.87 -14.42 -35.52
CA PHE A 176 60.03 -15.47 -34.93
C PHE A 176 58.68 -15.51 -35.62
N VAL A 177 58.14 -16.71 -35.77
CA VAL A 177 56.75 -16.94 -36.15
C VAL A 177 55.96 -17.10 -34.86
N ALA A 178 55.04 -16.15 -34.61
CA ALA A 178 54.06 -16.26 -33.54
C ALA A 178 52.83 -16.99 -34.07
N THR A 179 52.49 -18.12 -33.45
CA THR A 179 51.21 -18.79 -33.67
C THR A 179 50.33 -18.51 -32.46
N VAL A 180 49.19 -17.88 -32.71
CA VAL A 180 48.17 -17.56 -31.70
C VAL A 180 47.03 -18.56 -31.90
N ARG A 181 46.63 -19.25 -30.82
CA ARG A 181 45.45 -20.14 -30.79
C ARG A 181 44.48 -19.67 -29.73
#